data_AF-A0A3R7GWM3-F1
#
_entry.id   AF-A0A3R7GWM3-F1
#
_cell.length_a   1.000
_cell.length_b   1.000
_cell.length_c   1.000
_cell.angle_alpha   90.00
_cell.angle_beta   90.00
_cell.angle_gamma   90.00
#
_symmetry.space_group_name_H-M   'P 1'
#
loop_
_entity.id
_entity.type
_entity.pdbx_description
1 polymer ?
#
loop_
_entity_poly.entity_id
_entity_poly.type
_entity_poly.pdbx_seq_one_letter_code
_entity_poly.pdbx_strand_id
1 'polypeptide(L)'
;MTKHSEDVSGSAKAATAGRILVGDVLVAGTAQSEKIVLDKPLSFWGGYDSEAGKIIDRTHPLVGESLAGKIMVMAHAKGSSSSSSVLAEAIRNGTGPLGIVLRERDLIISIGAIVAAELYNLNVPVVCLGPVAFDEVVSAPGPLRIEAVGGEGGARVYLDSR
;
A
#
# COMPACT_ATOMS: atom_id res chain seq x y z
N MET A 1 -56.79 -17.70 -8.36
CA MET A 1 -56.28 -16.72 -7.39
C MET A 1 -55.11 -17.37 -6.66
N THR A 2 -53.86 -17.16 -7.13
CA THR A 2 -52.81 -16.32 -6.46
C THR A 2 -52.38 -16.89 -5.10
N LYS A 3 -51.11 -17.15 -4.74
CA LYS A 3 -49.73 -16.92 -5.23
C LYS A 3 -48.83 -17.88 -4.40
N HIS A 4 -47.86 -18.59 -4.99
CA HIS A 4 -46.40 -18.33 -4.93
C HIS A 4 -45.84 -17.65 -3.67
N SER A 5 -44.92 -18.36 -2.98
CA SER A 5 -43.64 -17.88 -2.41
C SER A 5 -43.08 -19.02 -1.52
N GLU A 6 -42.25 -19.94 -2.02
CA GLU A 6 -40.79 -19.81 -2.13
C GLU A 6 -40.17 -19.14 -0.91
N ASP A 7 -39.88 -19.95 0.11
CA ASP A 7 -38.98 -19.59 1.20
C ASP A 7 -37.54 -19.84 0.70
N VAL A 8 -36.96 -18.82 0.08
CA VAL A 8 -35.57 -18.83 -0.36
C VAL A 8 -34.71 -18.68 0.88
N SER A 9 -34.14 -19.81 1.33
CA SER A 9 -33.07 -19.83 2.31
C SER A 9 -31.81 -19.18 1.70
N GLY A 10 -31.75 -17.86 1.73
CA GLY A 10 -30.55 -17.09 1.46
C GLY A 10 -29.58 -17.26 2.63
N SER A 11 -28.72 -18.28 2.56
CA SER A 11 -27.56 -18.41 3.44
C SER A 11 -26.68 -17.17 3.25
N ALA A 12 -26.70 -16.28 4.23
CA ALA A 12 -25.71 -15.22 4.34
C ALA A 12 -24.34 -15.88 4.49
N LYS A 13 -23.53 -15.83 3.42
CA LYS A 13 -22.13 -16.24 3.45
C LYS A 13 -21.44 -15.35 4.49
N ALA A 14 -21.15 -15.92 5.66
CA ALA A 14 -20.41 -15.22 6.70
C ALA A 14 -19.10 -14.72 6.11
N ALA A 15 -18.93 -13.41 6.00
CA ALA A 15 -17.65 -12.82 5.68
C ALA A 15 -16.68 -13.25 6.78
N THR A 16 -15.68 -14.04 6.43
CA THR A 16 -14.58 -14.39 7.33
C THR A 16 -14.03 -13.07 7.87
N ALA A 17 -14.08 -12.87 9.18
CA ALA A 17 -13.64 -11.62 9.79
C ALA A 17 -12.17 -11.37 9.43
N GLY A 18 -11.92 -10.39 8.56
CA GLY A 18 -10.57 -10.00 8.17
C GLY A 18 -9.75 -9.61 9.41
N ARG A 19 -8.48 -9.98 9.43
CA ARG A 19 -7.56 -9.58 10.50
C ARG A 19 -7.24 -8.10 10.38
N ILE A 20 -7.23 -7.39 11.51
CA ILE A 20 -6.84 -5.98 11.57
C ILE A 20 -5.50 -5.89 12.29
N LEU A 21 -4.53 -5.29 11.60
CA LEU A 21 -3.21 -5.00 12.14
C LEU A 21 -3.11 -3.52 12.49
N VAL A 22 -2.40 -3.21 13.57
CA VAL A 22 -2.22 -1.84 14.07
C VAL A 22 -0.77 -1.40 13.85
N GLY A 23 -0.58 -0.14 13.49
CA GLY A 23 0.73 0.48 13.46
C GLY A 23 0.66 2.00 13.45
N ASP A 24 1.73 2.62 13.00
CA ASP A 24 1.91 4.06 13.03
C ASP A 24 1.61 4.69 11.69
N VAL A 25 0.99 5.87 11.71
CA VAL A 25 0.74 6.67 10.52
C VAL A 25 1.96 7.56 10.27
N LEU A 26 2.49 7.50 9.06
CA LEU A 26 3.52 8.44 8.57
C LEU A 26 2.89 9.49 7.65
N VAL A 27 1.93 9.07 6.82
CA VAL A 27 1.09 9.94 5.99
C VAL A 27 -0.34 9.44 6.04
N ALA A 28 -1.28 10.33 6.37
CA ALA A 28 -2.68 10.00 6.50
C ALA A 28 -3.34 9.70 5.15
N GLY A 29 -4.42 8.92 5.17
CA GLY A 29 -5.18 8.57 3.97
C GLY A 29 -5.82 7.21 4.05
N THR A 30 -6.45 6.80 2.95
CA THR A 30 -7.08 5.49 2.82
C THR A 30 -6.78 4.88 1.46
N ALA A 31 -6.51 3.59 1.41
CA ALA A 31 -6.29 2.87 0.16
C ALA A 31 -6.78 1.44 0.28
N GLN A 32 -7.30 0.87 -0.80
CA GLN A 32 -7.61 -0.56 -0.87
C GLN A 32 -7.21 -1.10 -2.23
N SER A 33 -6.32 -2.09 -2.26
CA SER A 33 -5.91 -2.75 -3.50
C SER A 33 -5.13 -4.04 -3.23
N GLU A 34 -4.82 -4.76 -4.30
CA GLU A 34 -3.80 -5.79 -4.29
C GLU A 34 -2.45 -5.22 -3.85
N LYS A 35 -1.66 -6.03 -3.16
CA LYS A 35 -0.32 -5.64 -2.72
C LYS A 35 0.76 -6.15 -3.65
N ILE A 36 1.88 -5.46 -3.64
CA ILE A 36 3.15 -5.93 -4.18
C ILE A 36 4.19 -5.88 -3.06
N VAL A 37 4.78 -7.03 -2.75
CA VAL A 37 5.81 -7.15 -1.71
C VAL A 37 7.17 -7.05 -2.35
N LEU A 38 7.96 -6.07 -1.92
CA LEU A 38 9.35 -5.90 -2.34
C LEU A 38 10.25 -6.64 -1.33
N ASP A 39 10.75 -7.81 -1.74
CA ASP A 39 11.66 -8.64 -0.95
C ASP A 39 13.07 -8.01 -0.82
N LYS A 40 13.43 -7.18 -1.79
CA LYS A 40 14.60 -6.29 -1.75
C LYS A 40 14.14 -4.83 -1.73
N PRO A 41 14.93 -3.94 -1.10
CA PRO A 41 14.59 -2.53 -1.06
C PRO A 41 14.78 -1.87 -2.43
N LEU A 42 13.82 -1.04 -2.83
CA LEU A 42 13.84 -0.29 -4.09
C LEU A 42 14.34 1.14 -3.87
N SER A 43 15.32 1.56 -4.67
CA SER A 43 15.64 2.97 -4.84
C SER A 43 14.74 3.56 -5.92
N PHE A 44 13.89 4.53 -5.59
CA PHE A 44 13.09 5.21 -6.63
C PHE A 44 14.00 5.99 -7.57
N TRP A 45 15.03 6.67 -7.04
CA TRP A 45 16.03 7.31 -7.89
C TRP A 45 16.83 6.26 -8.68
N GLY A 46 16.64 6.24 -10.00
CA GLY A 46 17.31 5.33 -10.94
C GLY A 46 16.81 3.89 -10.95
N GLY A 47 15.96 3.48 -10.01
CA GLY A 47 15.39 2.13 -9.95
C GLY A 47 13.91 2.06 -10.32
N TYR A 48 13.22 3.19 -10.43
CA TYR A 48 11.82 3.26 -10.83
C TYR A 48 11.62 4.31 -11.92
N ASP A 49 10.90 3.95 -12.98
CA ASP A 49 10.45 4.87 -14.02
C ASP A 49 9.09 5.45 -13.61
N SER A 50 9.07 6.72 -13.22
CA SER A 50 7.86 7.43 -12.78
C SER A 50 6.89 7.74 -13.91
N GLU A 51 7.30 7.65 -15.18
CA GLU A 51 6.41 7.86 -16.32
C GLU A 51 5.80 6.54 -16.78
N ALA A 52 6.60 5.48 -16.90
CA ALA A 52 6.11 4.16 -17.29
C ALA A 52 5.47 3.38 -16.13
N GLY A 53 5.76 3.76 -14.89
CA GLY A 53 5.28 3.11 -13.68
C GLY A 53 5.92 1.77 -13.40
N LYS A 54 7.17 1.54 -13.80
CA LYS A 54 7.85 0.24 -13.72
C LYS A 54 9.16 0.29 -12.96
N ILE A 55 9.48 -0.81 -12.28
CA ILE A 55 10.82 -1.04 -11.71
C ILE A 55 11.79 -1.28 -12.87
N ILE A 56 12.85 -0.46 -12.94
CA ILE A 56 13.87 -0.51 -14.00
C ILE A 56 15.26 -0.90 -13.49
N ASP A 57 15.45 -1.00 -12.17
CA ASP A 57 16.68 -1.55 -11.59
C ASP A 57 16.83 -3.02 -12.02
N ARG A 58 17.80 -3.28 -12.91
CA ARG A 58 18.08 -4.61 -13.47
C ARG A 58 18.54 -5.64 -12.44
N THR A 59 18.92 -5.19 -11.25
CA THR A 59 19.34 -6.07 -10.14
C THR A 59 18.18 -6.41 -9.20
N HIS A 60 17.04 -5.72 -9.34
CA HIS A 60 15.87 -5.94 -8.53
C HIS A 60 15.09 -7.18 -9.00
N PRO A 61 14.66 -8.09 -8.11
CA PRO A 61 13.94 -9.32 -8.48
C PRO A 61 12.64 -9.06 -9.24
N LEU A 62 11.99 -7.93 -8.94
CA LEU A 62 10.74 -7.48 -9.56
C LEU A 62 10.95 -6.48 -10.71
N VAL A 63 12.10 -6.50 -11.38
CA VAL A 63 12.33 -5.66 -12.57
C VAL A 63 11.21 -5.87 -13.60
N GLY A 64 10.68 -4.78 -14.16
CA GLY A 64 9.56 -4.78 -15.09
C GLY A 64 8.17 -4.72 -14.44
N GLU A 65 8.06 -5.05 -13.14
CA GLU A 65 6.80 -4.95 -12.40
C GLU A 65 6.38 -3.50 -12.17
N SER A 66 5.07 -3.30 -12.11
CA SER A 66 4.47 -2.00 -11.81
C SER A 66 3.99 -1.89 -10.38
N LEU A 67 4.21 -0.70 -9.79
CA LEU A 67 3.61 -0.28 -8.52
C LEU A 67 2.25 0.42 -8.71
N ALA A 68 1.91 0.79 -9.94
CA ALA A 68 0.69 1.53 -10.26
C ALA A 68 -0.54 0.78 -9.77
N GLY A 69 -1.41 1.47 -9.04
CA GLY A 69 -2.65 0.88 -8.57
C GLY A 69 -2.50 -0.17 -7.46
N LYS A 70 -1.31 -0.41 -6.92
CA LYS A 70 -1.05 -1.44 -5.89
C LYS A 70 -0.68 -0.82 -4.55
N ILE A 71 -0.83 -1.60 -3.48
CA ILE A 71 -0.23 -1.27 -2.18
C ILE A 71 1.19 -1.84 -2.14
N MET A 72 2.18 -0.96 -2.05
CA MET A 72 3.59 -1.36 -1.94
C MET A 72 3.91 -1.76 -0.50
N VAL A 73 4.51 -2.92 -0.31
CA VAL A 73 4.98 -3.41 0.99
C VAL A 73 6.50 -3.56 0.93
N MET A 74 7.23 -2.85 1.77
CA MET A 74 8.70 -2.82 1.72
C MET A 74 9.28 -2.70 3.13
N ALA A 75 10.21 -3.58 3.51
CA ALA A 75 10.73 -3.60 4.87
C ALA A 75 11.56 -2.36 5.22
N HIS A 76 12.47 -1.97 4.32
CA HIS A 76 13.34 -0.81 4.48
C HIS A 76 13.40 -0.06 3.15
N ALA A 77 13.42 1.26 3.18
CA ALA A 77 13.67 2.03 1.97
C ALA A 77 15.14 2.00 1.59
N LYS A 78 15.43 2.32 0.32
CA LYS A 78 16.78 2.53 -0.19
C LYS A 78 16.82 3.81 -1.01
N GLY A 79 17.95 4.49 -0.98
CA GLY A 79 18.21 5.68 -1.77
C GLY A 79 18.43 6.91 -0.90
N SER A 80 18.55 8.05 -1.57
CA SER A 80 18.73 9.37 -0.97
C SER A 80 17.50 10.24 -1.17
N SER A 81 17.55 11.49 -0.69
CA SER A 81 16.48 12.48 -0.83
C SER A 81 15.92 12.61 -2.24
N SER A 82 16.72 12.44 -3.30
CA SER A 82 16.22 12.48 -4.69
C SER A 82 15.13 11.44 -4.99
N SER A 83 15.04 10.37 -4.20
CA SER A 83 13.98 9.35 -4.34
C SER A 83 12.60 9.90 -3.98
N SER A 84 12.50 10.89 -3.09
CA SER A 84 11.20 11.48 -2.73
C SER A 84 10.56 12.18 -3.92
N SER A 85 11.36 12.89 -4.73
CA SER A 85 10.87 13.57 -5.94
C SER A 85 10.35 12.57 -6.97
N VAL A 86 11.06 11.46 -7.19
CA VAL A 86 10.62 10.43 -8.14
C VAL A 86 9.33 9.75 -7.66
N LEU A 87 9.21 9.46 -6.36
CA LEU A 87 7.98 8.93 -5.79
C LEU A 87 6.82 9.92 -5.93
N ALA A 88 7.03 11.19 -5.62
CA ALA A 88 6.01 12.23 -5.78
C ALA A 88 5.53 12.35 -7.23
N GLU A 89 6.45 12.32 -8.20
CA GLU A 89 6.12 12.35 -9.62
C GLU A 89 5.40 11.09 -10.09
N ALA A 90 5.79 9.91 -9.59
CA ALA A 90 5.05 8.68 -9.88
C ALA A 90 3.60 8.77 -9.37
N ILE A 91 3.39 9.27 -8.14
CA ILE A 91 2.05 9.47 -7.59
C ILE A 91 1.28 10.49 -8.45
N ARG A 92 1.89 11.63 -8.78
CA ARG A 92 1.31 12.66 -9.66
C ARG A 92 0.85 12.10 -11.00
N ASN A 93 1.65 11.21 -11.59
CA ASN A 93 1.38 10.59 -12.88
C ASN A 93 0.34 9.45 -12.80
N GLY A 94 -0.10 9.06 -11.59
CA GLY A 94 -0.97 7.89 -11.39
C GLY A 94 -0.25 6.55 -11.62
N THR A 95 1.07 6.57 -11.68
CA THR A 95 1.91 5.39 -11.93
C THR A 95 2.51 4.83 -10.64
N GLY A 96 2.49 5.61 -9.56
CA GLY A 96 2.96 5.21 -8.23
C GLY A 96 1.99 4.29 -7.48
N PRO A 97 2.38 3.84 -6.27
CA PRO A 97 1.53 3.02 -5.41
C PRO A 97 0.30 3.80 -4.90
N LEU A 98 -0.80 3.09 -4.65
CA LEU A 98 -2.00 3.63 -4.00
C LEU A 98 -1.87 3.72 -2.48
N GLY A 99 -0.96 2.95 -1.89
CA GLY A 99 -0.67 2.96 -0.46
C GLY A 99 0.67 2.29 -0.19
N ILE A 100 1.28 2.60 0.95
CA ILE A 100 2.62 2.13 1.30
C ILE A 100 2.62 1.58 2.73
N VAL A 101 3.13 0.35 2.88
CA VAL A 101 3.39 -0.28 4.19
C VAL A 101 4.89 -0.49 4.34
N LEU A 102 5.44 0.07 5.41
CA LEU A 102 6.85 -0.07 5.79
C LEU A 102 7.01 -0.88 7.08
N ARG A 103 8.14 -1.57 7.24
CA ARG A 103 8.53 -2.14 8.55
C ARG A 103 9.31 -1.14 9.38
N GLU A 104 10.17 -0.35 8.72
CA GLU A 104 10.91 0.73 9.34
C GLU A 104 10.45 2.08 8.82
N ARG A 105 10.36 3.07 9.71
CA ARG A 105 10.04 4.44 9.35
C ARG A 105 11.09 4.97 8.38
N ASP A 106 10.63 5.60 7.31
CA ASP A 106 11.52 6.25 6.35
C ASP A 106 11.01 7.64 5.97
N LEU A 107 11.85 8.66 6.20
CA LEU A 107 11.50 10.05 5.93
C LEU A 107 11.44 10.36 4.43
N ILE A 108 12.25 9.71 3.60
CA ILE A 108 12.31 10.00 2.16
C ILE A 108 11.02 9.53 1.48
N ILE A 109 10.56 8.32 1.80
CA ILE A 109 9.28 7.80 1.33
C ILE A 109 8.12 8.68 1.82
N SER A 110 8.13 9.05 3.10
CA SER A 110 7.10 9.90 3.69
C SER A 110 7.05 11.28 3.02
N ILE A 111 8.20 11.91 2.77
CA ILE A 111 8.28 13.20 2.06
C ILE A 111 7.71 13.08 0.65
N GLY A 112 8.00 12.00 -0.08
CA GLY A 112 7.45 11.82 -1.43
C GLY A 112 5.92 11.79 -1.44
N ALA A 113 5.31 11.07 -0.50
CA ALA A 113 3.85 11.02 -0.35
C ALA A 113 3.26 12.34 0.17
N ILE A 114 3.92 13.01 1.13
CA ILE A 114 3.49 14.33 1.63
C ILE A 114 3.51 15.37 0.51
N VAL A 115 4.58 15.43 -0.30
CA VAL A 115 4.66 16.35 -1.43
C VAL A 115 3.52 16.11 -2.42
N ALA A 116 3.18 14.86 -2.68
CA ALA A 116 2.05 14.54 -3.55
C ALA A 116 0.69 14.97 -2.95
N ALA A 117 0.51 14.82 -1.64
CA ALA A 117 -0.68 15.29 -0.94
C ALA A 117 -0.78 16.83 -0.99
N GLU A 118 0.28 17.54 -0.64
CA GLU A 118 0.28 19.01 -0.52
C GLU A 118 0.23 19.73 -1.87
N LEU A 119 0.97 19.25 -2.87
CA LEU A 119 1.05 19.93 -4.18
C LEU A 119 0.00 19.46 -5.18
N TYR A 120 -0.42 18.19 -5.09
CA TYR A 120 -1.29 17.58 -6.10
C TYR A 120 -2.63 17.09 -5.55
N ASN A 121 -2.88 17.24 -4.24
CA ASN A 121 -4.08 16.74 -3.57
C ASN A 121 -4.28 15.23 -3.75
N LEU A 122 -3.18 14.48 -3.84
CA LEU A 122 -3.15 13.02 -3.99
C LEU A 122 -2.70 12.37 -2.68
N ASN A 123 -3.66 11.85 -1.92
CA ASN A 123 -3.43 11.29 -0.59
C ASN A 123 -3.09 9.81 -0.67
N VAL A 124 -1.79 9.48 -0.67
CA VAL A 124 -1.29 8.10 -0.59
C VAL A 124 -0.91 7.79 0.87
N PRO A 125 -1.66 6.92 1.57
CA PRO A 125 -1.33 6.60 2.96
C PRO A 125 0.00 5.86 3.05
N VAL A 126 0.82 6.25 4.03
CA VAL A 126 2.07 5.59 4.38
C VAL A 126 2.00 5.18 5.84
N VAL A 127 2.13 3.88 6.11
CA VAL A 127 2.05 3.31 7.46
C VAL A 127 3.29 2.49 7.80
N CYS A 128 3.64 2.47 9.07
CA CYS A 128 4.74 1.67 9.61
C CYS A 128 4.16 0.58 10.53
N LEU A 129 4.50 -0.67 10.28
CA LEU A 129 4.08 -1.81 11.11
C LEU A 129 5.28 -2.38 11.86
N GLY A 130 5.06 -2.83 13.09
CA GLY A 130 6.05 -3.62 13.81
C GLY A 130 6.33 -4.97 13.11
N PRO A 131 7.46 -5.65 13.39
CA PRO A 131 7.92 -6.81 12.64
C PRO A 131 6.87 -7.92 12.48
N VAL A 132 6.17 -8.28 13.57
CA VAL A 132 5.14 -9.34 13.54
C VAL A 132 3.99 -8.97 12.60
N ALA A 133 3.45 -7.76 12.72
CA ALA A 133 2.37 -7.30 11.86
C ALA A 133 2.82 -7.15 10.40
N PHE A 134 4.05 -6.70 10.16
CA PHE A 134 4.61 -6.63 8.81
C PHE A 134 4.73 -8.01 8.17
N ASP A 135 5.22 -9.01 8.90
CA ASP A 135 5.36 -10.39 8.39
C ASP A 135 3.98 -11.02 8.10
N GLU A 136 2.96 -10.68 8.89
CA GLU A 136 1.56 -11.04 8.59
C GLU A 136 1.06 -10.39 7.29
N VAL A 137 1.36 -9.10 7.05
CA VAL A 137 1.05 -8.45 5.77
C VAL A 137 1.74 -9.15 4.61
N VAL A 138 3.02 -9.50 4.74
CA VAL A 138 3.77 -10.20 3.69
C VAL A 138 3.15 -11.56 3.36
N SER A 139 2.76 -12.32 4.40
CA SER A 139 2.30 -13.71 4.25
C SER A 139 0.82 -13.84 3.85
N ALA A 140 0.00 -12.83 4.15
CA ALA A 140 -1.43 -12.89 3.90
C ALA A 140 -1.74 -13.00 2.39
N PRO A 141 -2.70 -13.81 1.95
CA PRO A 141 -3.18 -13.76 0.58
C PRO A 141 -4.12 -12.56 0.38
N GLY A 142 -4.21 -12.06 -0.86
CA GLY A 142 -5.23 -11.10 -1.27
C GLY A 142 -4.91 -9.63 -0.96
N PRO A 143 -5.93 -8.76 -1.15
CA PRO A 143 -5.78 -7.33 -1.07
C PRO A 143 -5.61 -6.84 0.37
N LEU A 144 -5.12 -5.61 0.48
CA LEU A 144 -5.05 -4.88 1.73
C LEU A 144 -6.00 -3.69 1.66
N ARG A 145 -6.58 -3.33 2.80
CA ARG A 145 -7.12 -1.98 3.04
C ARG A 145 -6.28 -1.28 4.10
N ILE A 146 -5.90 -0.03 3.85
CA ILE A 146 -5.21 0.84 4.79
C ILE A 146 -6.18 1.95 5.17
N GLU A 147 -6.34 2.16 6.48
CA GLU A 147 -6.94 3.37 7.05
C GLU A 147 -5.92 4.00 7.99
N ALA A 148 -5.36 5.14 7.57
CA ALA A 148 -4.30 5.84 8.29
C ALA A 148 -4.85 7.17 8.82
N VAL A 149 -5.15 7.21 10.13
CA VAL A 149 -5.70 8.39 10.80
C VAL A 149 -4.93 8.67 12.08
N GLY A 150 -4.36 9.87 12.20
CA GLY A 150 -3.59 10.27 13.38
C GLY A 150 -2.10 9.98 13.24
N GLY A 151 -1.42 9.70 14.35
CA GLY A 151 0.02 9.44 14.42
C GLY A 151 0.32 8.01 14.87
N GLU A 152 1.07 7.86 15.97
CA GLU A 152 1.39 6.55 16.54
C GLU A 152 0.13 5.75 16.91
N GLY A 153 0.12 4.45 16.57
CA GLY A 153 -1.04 3.58 16.75
C GLY A 153 -2.28 3.94 15.93
N GLY A 154 -2.20 4.94 15.05
CA GLY A 154 -3.32 5.46 14.26
C GLY A 154 -3.64 4.67 12.99
N ALA A 155 -2.78 3.75 12.58
CA ALA A 155 -2.96 2.97 11.36
C ALA A 155 -3.72 1.67 11.62
N ARG A 156 -4.70 1.38 10.76
CA ARG A 156 -5.38 0.08 10.66
C ARG A 156 -5.12 -0.50 9.28
N VAL A 157 -4.52 -1.69 9.24
CA VAL A 157 -4.30 -2.44 8.00
C VAL A 157 -5.15 -3.71 8.06
N TYR A 158 -6.13 -3.79 7.17
CA TYR A 158 -7.06 -4.91 7.07
C TYR A 158 -6.52 -5.92 6.06
N LEU A 159 -6.44 -7.18 6.49
CA LEU A 159 -6.13 -8.32 5.64
C LEU A 159 -7.46 -8.92 5.16
N ASP A 160 -7.86 -8.59 3.94
CA ASP A 160 -9.13 -9.05 3.38
C ASP A 160 -8.94 -10.46 2.81
N SER A 161 -9.52 -11.46 3.47
CA SER A 161 -9.60 -12.82 2.95
C SER A 161 -10.60 -12.88 1.80
N ARG A 162 -10.13 -13.11 0.57
CA ARG A 162 -10.97 -13.45 -0.58
C ARG A 162 -11.70 -14.77 -0.38
#